data_AF-A0ABD1TPJ2-F1
#
_entry.id   AF-A0ABD1TPJ2-F1
#
_cell.length_a   1.000
_cell.length_b   1.000
_cell.length_c   1.000
_cell.angle_alpha   90.00
_cell.angle_beta   90.00
_cell.angle_gamma   90.00
#
_symmetry.space_group_name_H-M   'P 1'
#
loop_
_entity.id
_entity.type
_entity.pdbx_description
1 polymer ?
#
loop_
_entity_poly.entity_id
_entity_poly.type
_entity_poly.pdbx_seq_one_letter_code
_entity_poly.pdbx_strand_id
1 'polypeptide(L)'
;MAHIHFTSPDVSHYESALSALQRFLPSNKEEVLHGKDGGSDDFDIFVDAFSCDDFRMFDFKVKNCARAWSHDWTECPFAHLSEKARRRDPRKYHYSGTACPDFKKGVCRKGDVCEYAHGVFECWLHPTRYRKPPCKDGTHCRRRVCFFAHMSK
;
A
#
# COMPACT_ATOMS: atom_id res chain seq x y z
N MET A 1 20.69 -10.33 42.73
CA MET A 1 19.40 -11.04 42.56
C MET A 1 18.74 -10.50 41.31
N ALA A 2 18.44 -11.39 40.36
CA ALA A 2 17.82 -11.06 39.09
C ALA A 2 16.32 -10.77 39.28
N HIS A 3 15.81 -9.72 38.65
CA HIS A 3 14.38 -9.56 38.40
C HIS A 3 14.17 -9.42 36.89
N ILE A 4 13.74 -10.52 36.29
CA ILE A 4 13.36 -10.63 34.89
C ILE A 4 11.91 -10.15 34.82
N HIS A 5 11.66 -8.97 34.27
CA HIS A 5 10.29 -8.54 33.96
C HIS A 5 9.89 -9.08 32.59
N PHE A 6 9.00 -10.07 32.60
CA PHE A 6 8.34 -10.61 31.42
C PHE A 6 7.24 -9.61 31.00
N THR A 7 7.49 -8.79 29.98
CA THR A 7 6.43 -7.96 29.39
C THR A 7 5.78 -8.74 28.25
N SER A 8 4.60 -9.26 28.52
CA SER A 8 3.70 -9.84 27.50
C SER A 8 3.42 -8.77 26.43
N PRO A 9 3.39 -9.10 25.12
CA PRO A 9 3.03 -8.13 24.10
C PRO A 9 1.60 -7.66 24.34
N ASP A 10 1.44 -6.34 24.33
CA ASP A 10 0.25 -5.60 24.71
C ASP A 10 -0.94 -5.94 23.81
N VAL A 11 -2.01 -6.45 24.42
CA VAL A 11 -3.28 -6.81 23.79
C VAL A 11 -3.92 -5.59 23.09
N SER A 12 -3.55 -4.37 23.49
CA SER A 12 -4.04 -3.11 22.90
C SER A 12 -3.64 -2.90 21.43
N HIS A 13 -2.47 -3.43 21.04
CA HIS A 13 -1.93 -3.22 19.70
C HIS A 13 -2.58 -4.14 18.66
N TYR A 14 -3.13 -5.27 19.11
CA TYR A 14 -3.87 -6.23 18.30
C TYR A 14 -5.29 -5.72 18.00
N GLU A 15 -5.96 -5.11 18.96
CA GLU A 15 -7.29 -4.51 18.81
C GLU A 15 -7.31 -3.35 17.79
N SER A 16 -6.27 -2.51 17.80
CA SER A 16 -6.15 -1.38 16.86
C SER A 16 -5.97 -1.84 15.41
N ALA A 17 -5.16 -2.90 15.20
CA ALA A 17 -5.00 -3.54 13.89
C ALA A 17 -6.28 -4.26 13.41
N LEU A 18 -7.03 -4.90 14.32
CA LEU A 18 -8.33 -5.51 14.01
C LEU A 18 -9.40 -4.46 13.63
N SER A 19 -9.38 -3.28 14.24
CA SER A 19 -10.27 -2.17 13.89
C SER A 19 -9.97 -1.55 12.51
N ALA A 20 -8.69 -1.53 12.11
CA ALA A 20 -8.29 -1.15 10.75
C ALA A 20 -8.73 -2.19 9.69
N LEU A 21 -8.72 -3.49 10.06
CA LEU A 21 -9.21 -4.58 9.22
C LEU A 21 -10.74 -4.60 9.08
N GLN A 22 -11.49 -4.17 10.10
CA GLN A 22 -12.96 -4.12 10.09
C GLN A 22 -13.56 -3.17 9.05
N ARG A 23 -12.83 -2.13 8.61
CA ARG A 23 -13.29 -1.23 7.53
C ARG A 23 -13.33 -1.87 6.14
N PHE A 24 -12.70 -3.05 5.99
CA PHE A 24 -12.67 -3.82 4.74
C PHE A 24 -13.46 -5.13 4.83
N LEU A 25 -14.11 -5.42 5.98
CA LEU A 25 -15.00 -6.55 6.16
C LEU A 25 -16.46 -6.06 6.07
N PRO A 26 -17.36 -6.76 5.35
CA PRO A 26 -18.75 -6.33 5.23
C PRO A 26 -19.41 -6.33 6.61
N SER A 27 -19.83 -5.15 7.06
CA SER A 27 -20.35 -4.90 8.40
C SER A 27 -21.71 -5.55 8.61
N ASN A 28 -21.85 -6.25 9.72
CA ASN A 28 -23.12 -6.30 10.44
C ASN A 28 -22.83 -5.98 11.92
N LYS A 29 -22.88 -4.70 12.31
CA LYS A 29 -23.93 -4.10 13.17
C LYS A 29 -23.48 -2.85 13.97
N GLU A 30 -24.24 -1.78 13.74
CA GLU A 30 -24.77 -0.72 14.63
C GLU A 30 -23.90 0.34 15.32
N GLU A 31 -24.45 1.56 15.32
CA GLU A 31 -23.83 2.87 15.56
C GLU A 31 -23.86 3.29 17.03
N VAL A 32 -22.84 4.04 17.49
CA VAL A 32 -23.01 5.16 18.45
C VAL A 32 -21.90 6.20 18.25
N LEU A 33 -22.31 7.47 18.10
CA LEU A 33 -21.48 8.67 18.01
C LEU A 33 -21.14 9.25 19.40
N HIS A 34 -19.91 9.75 19.58
CA HIS A 34 -19.67 10.94 20.41
C HIS A 34 -18.40 11.67 19.97
N GLY A 35 -18.52 12.96 19.65
CA GLY A 35 -17.43 13.81 19.19
C GLY A 35 -16.75 14.63 20.29
N LYS A 36 -15.54 15.12 20.01
CA LYS A 36 -15.03 16.46 20.37
C LYS A 36 -13.66 16.75 19.73
N ASP A 37 -13.42 18.05 19.57
CA ASP A 37 -12.45 18.72 18.70
C ASP A 37 -10.96 18.54 19.01
N GLY A 38 -10.14 18.69 17.97
CA GLY A 38 -8.85 19.40 18.06
C GLY A 38 -7.57 18.58 17.93
N GLY A 39 -6.91 18.68 16.76
CA GLY A 39 -5.45 18.53 16.63
C GLY A 39 -4.94 17.30 15.88
N SER A 40 -4.78 17.43 14.57
CA SER A 40 -3.68 16.90 13.72
C SER A 40 -3.07 15.49 13.93
N ASP A 41 -3.75 14.53 14.56
CA ASP A 41 -3.20 13.18 14.81
C ASP A 41 -3.94 12.05 14.06
N ASP A 42 -5.17 12.30 13.59
CA ASP A 42 -5.99 11.30 12.88
C ASP A 42 -5.43 10.93 11.49
N PHE A 43 -4.68 11.85 10.86
CA PHE A 43 -4.02 11.58 9.58
C PHE A 43 -2.77 10.71 9.72
N ASP A 44 -2.06 10.75 10.84
CA ASP A 44 -0.78 10.03 11.00
C ASP A 44 -1.01 8.52 11.22
N ILE A 45 -2.11 8.18 11.89
CA ILE A 45 -2.56 6.80 12.11
C ILE A 45 -2.97 6.12 10.79
N PHE A 46 -3.60 6.85 9.87
CA PHE A 46 -4.01 6.33 8.56
C PHE A 46 -2.82 6.19 7.58
N VAL A 47 -1.77 7.00 7.77
CA VAL A 47 -0.53 6.97 6.96
C VAL A 47 0.30 5.74 7.26
N ASP A 48 0.31 5.25 8.50
CA ASP A 48 1.07 4.05 8.88
C ASP A 48 0.48 2.77 8.24
N ALA A 49 -0.86 2.65 8.22
CA ALA A 49 -1.54 1.52 7.60
C ALA A 49 -1.23 1.35 6.10
N PHE A 50 -0.98 2.45 5.37
CA PHE A 50 -0.60 2.44 3.95
C PHE A 50 0.91 2.42 3.72
N SER A 51 1.70 2.47 4.79
CA SER A 51 3.16 2.48 4.74
C SER A 51 3.77 1.08 4.88
N CYS A 52 2.98 0.07 5.26
CA CYS A 52 3.44 -1.30 5.37
C CYS A 52 3.74 -1.92 3.99
N ASP A 53 4.66 -2.88 3.98
CA ASP A 53 5.16 -3.49 2.74
C ASP A 53 4.09 -4.35 2.05
N ASP A 54 3.27 -5.06 2.82
CA ASP A 54 2.19 -5.86 2.27
C ASP A 54 1.15 -5.02 1.54
N PHE A 55 0.71 -3.90 2.13
CA PHE A 55 -0.21 -2.98 1.46
C PHE A 55 0.40 -2.45 0.16
N ARG A 56 1.66 -1.99 0.21
CA ARG A 56 2.36 -1.45 -0.97
C ARG A 56 2.51 -2.49 -2.07
N MET A 57 2.77 -3.76 -1.73
CA MET A 57 2.93 -4.82 -2.73
C MET A 57 1.59 -5.27 -3.31
N PHE A 58 0.57 -5.47 -2.50
CA PHE A 58 -0.63 -6.22 -2.90
C PHE A 58 -1.89 -5.39 -3.07
N ASP A 59 -1.97 -4.19 -2.48
CA ASP A 59 -3.21 -3.40 -2.43
C ASP A 59 -3.07 -2.00 -3.04
N PHE A 60 -1.90 -1.36 -2.90
CA PHE A 60 -1.63 -0.03 -3.44
C PHE A 60 -1.80 -0.02 -4.96
N LYS A 61 -2.75 0.82 -5.42
CA LYS A 61 -3.19 0.95 -6.82
C LYS A 61 -3.70 -0.35 -7.45
N VAL A 62 -4.01 -1.36 -6.63
CA VAL A 62 -4.63 -2.63 -7.05
C VAL A 62 -6.13 -2.60 -6.75
N LYS A 63 -6.51 -2.31 -5.50
CA LYS A 63 -7.91 -2.21 -5.08
C LYS A 63 -8.52 -0.90 -5.58
N ASN A 64 -9.77 -0.92 -6.02
CA ASN A 64 -10.47 0.27 -6.51
C ASN A 64 -10.77 1.26 -5.38
N CYS A 65 -10.67 2.55 -5.68
CA CYS A 65 -11.06 3.61 -4.76
C CYS A 65 -12.58 3.62 -4.55
N ALA A 66 -13.02 3.52 -3.29
CA ALA A 66 -14.44 3.54 -2.91
C ALA A 66 -14.93 4.93 -2.45
N ARG A 67 -14.08 5.97 -2.49
CA ARG A 67 -14.46 7.33 -2.08
C ARG A 67 -15.56 7.87 -3.01
N ALA A 68 -16.64 8.34 -2.40
CA ALA A 68 -17.79 8.88 -3.14
C ALA A 68 -17.49 10.25 -3.80
N TRP A 69 -16.57 11.03 -3.22
CA TRP A 69 -16.26 12.39 -3.68
C TRP A 69 -14.97 12.44 -4.52
N SER A 70 -14.91 13.41 -5.43
CA SER A 70 -13.71 13.71 -6.20
C SER A 70 -12.57 14.12 -5.26
N HIS A 71 -11.37 13.67 -5.59
CA HIS A 71 -10.15 13.97 -4.85
C HIS A 71 -8.96 13.79 -5.79
N ASP A 72 -7.78 14.18 -5.33
CA ASP A 72 -6.56 13.96 -6.09
C ASP A 72 -6.24 12.46 -6.18
N TRP A 73 -6.46 11.89 -7.37
CA TRP A 73 -6.19 10.49 -7.67
C TRP A 73 -4.69 10.16 -7.63
N THR A 74 -3.81 11.16 -7.76
CA THR A 74 -2.35 10.96 -7.67
C THR A 74 -1.89 10.72 -6.23
N GLU A 75 -2.62 11.25 -5.24
CA GLU A 75 -2.37 11.02 -3.82
C GLU A 75 -3.17 9.82 -3.27
N CYS A 76 -4.24 9.42 -3.94
CA CYS A 76 -5.04 8.27 -3.52
C CYS A 76 -4.23 6.96 -3.62
N PRO A 77 -4.15 6.12 -2.58
CA PRO A 77 -3.43 4.85 -2.65
C PRO A 77 -4.21 3.76 -3.41
N PHE A 78 -5.48 4.03 -3.77
CA PHE A 78 -6.35 3.09 -4.46
C PHE A 78 -6.48 3.41 -5.96
N ALA A 79 -6.93 2.41 -6.71
CA ALA A 79 -7.05 2.46 -8.15
C ALA A 79 -8.25 3.30 -8.61
N HIS A 80 -8.05 4.14 -9.63
CA HIS A 80 -9.11 4.89 -10.30
C HIS A 80 -9.38 4.36 -11.72
N LEU A 81 -10.59 4.59 -12.23
CA LEU A 81 -10.92 4.24 -13.61
C LEU A 81 -10.01 5.00 -14.58
N SER A 82 -9.41 4.27 -15.51
CA SER A 82 -8.55 4.81 -16.59
C SER A 82 -7.27 5.52 -16.15
N GLU A 83 -6.85 5.41 -14.89
CA GLU A 83 -5.55 5.93 -14.47
C GLU A 83 -4.41 5.01 -14.94
N LYS A 84 -3.26 5.60 -15.29
CA LYS A 84 -2.05 4.83 -15.65
C LYS A 84 -1.34 4.19 -14.46
N ALA A 85 -1.69 4.60 -13.24
CA ALA A 85 -1.10 4.10 -12.01
C ALA A 85 -1.71 2.76 -11.54
N ARG A 86 -2.87 2.36 -12.10
CA ARG A 86 -3.54 1.10 -11.79
C ARG A 86 -2.59 -0.07 -11.99
N ARG A 87 -2.64 -1.03 -11.07
CA ARG A 87 -1.87 -2.27 -11.08
C ARG A 87 -2.78 -3.48 -11.09
N ARG A 88 -2.30 -4.55 -11.68
CA ARG A 88 -2.85 -5.89 -11.54
C ARG A 88 -2.36 -6.50 -10.24
N ASP A 89 -3.28 -7.18 -9.53
CA ASP A 89 -2.95 -7.91 -8.31
C ASP A 89 -1.95 -9.04 -8.64
N PRO A 90 -0.72 -9.02 -8.12
CA PRO A 90 0.27 -10.05 -8.40
C PRO A 90 -0.11 -11.44 -7.84
N ARG A 91 -1.13 -11.53 -6.96
CA ARG A 91 -1.69 -12.81 -6.48
C ARG A 91 -2.67 -13.43 -7.49
N LYS A 92 -3.25 -12.61 -8.37
CA LYS A 92 -4.24 -13.04 -9.37
C LYS A 92 -3.65 -13.15 -10.77
N TYR A 93 -2.69 -12.28 -11.10
CA TYR A 93 -2.08 -12.20 -12.43
C TYR A 93 -0.59 -12.51 -12.34
N HIS A 94 -0.15 -13.47 -13.15
CA HIS A 94 1.25 -13.85 -13.24
C HIS A 94 1.96 -12.96 -14.26
N TYR A 95 2.57 -11.88 -13.78
CA TYR A 95 3.44 -11.02 -14.58
C TYR A 95 4.80 -10.86 -13.89
N SER A 96 5.83 -10.54 -14.65
CA SER A 96 7.16 -10.26 -14.15
C SER A 96 7.32 -8.77 -13.83
N GLY A 97 8.24 -8.44 -12.92
CA GLY A 97 8.65 -7.04 -12.67
C GLY A 97 9.42 -6.38 -13.83
N THR A 98 9.51 -7.02 -15.00
CA THR A 98 10.16 -6.51 -16.21
C THR A 98 9.15 -5.68 -17.02
N ALA A 99 9.56 -4.49 -17.48
CA ALA A 99 8.67 -3.59 -18.20
C ALA A 99 8.23 -4.18 -19.55
N CYS A 100 6.92 -4.10 -19.84
CA CYS A 100 6.36 -4.52 -21.12
C CYS A 100 6.81 -3.57 -22.25
N PRO A 101 7.44 -4.09 -23.32
CA PRO A 101 7.88 -3.25 -24.45
C PRO A 101 6.72 -2.63 -25.21
N ASP A 102 5.57 -3.31 -25.31
CA ASP A 102 4.40 -2.82 -26.03
C ASP A 102 3.65 -1.76 -25.23
N PHE A 103 3.49 -1.98 -23.91
CA PHE A 103 2.90 -0.98 -23.03
C PHE A 103 3.72 0.31 -23.01
N LYS A 104 5.06 0.20 -23.03
CA LYS A 104 5.96 1.36 -23.13
C LYS A 104 5.73 2.18 -24.41
N LYS A 105 5.26 1.56 -25.49
CA LYS A 105 4.91 2.21 -26.76
C LYS A 105 3.50 2.81 -26.77
N GLY A 106 2.69 2.55 -25.73
CA GLY A 106 1.40 3.20 -25.52
C GLY A 106 0.27 2.22 -25.19
N VAL A 107 0.18 1.08 -25.89
CA VAL A 107 -0.88 0.10 -25.64
C VAL A 107 -0.36 -1.32 -25.79
N CYS A 108 -0.65 -2.16 -24.79
CA CYS A 108 -0.37 -3.59 -24.86
C CYS A 108 -1.66 -4.34 -25.19
N ARG A 109 -1.68 -5.06 -26.31
CA ARG A 109 -2.86 -5.84 -26.75
C ARG A 109 -3.11 -7.09 -25.90
N LYS A 110 -2.10 -7.57 -25.15
CA LYS A 110 -2.26 -8.68 -24.21
C LYS A 110 -3.10 -8.28 -22.98
N GLY A 111 -3.31 -6.99 -22.71
CA GLY A 111 -4.11 -6.55 -21.58
C GLY A 111 -3.67 -7.20 -20.26
N ASP A 112 -4.62 -7.68 -19.48
CA ASP A 112 -4.32 -8.27 -18.17
C ASP A 112 -3.56 -9.62 -18.24
N VAL A 113 -3.60 -10.33 -19.37
CA VAL A 113 -2.85 -11.58 -19.57
C VAL A 113 -1.38 -11.36 -19.97
N CYS A 114 -0.93 -10.11 -20.03
CA CYS A 114 0.48 -9.81 -20.31
C CYS A 114 1.40 -10.29 -19.19
N GLU A 115 2.43 -11.06 -19.53
CA GLU A 115 3.45 -11.57 -18.60
C GLU A 115 4.47 -10.51 -18.13
N TYR A 116 4.35 -9.27 -18.60
CA TYR A 116 5.27 -8.17 -18.30
C TYR A 116 4.52 -7.03 -17.59
N ALA A 117 5.24 -6.24 -16.80
CA ALA A 117 4.69 -5.12 -16.05
C ALA A 117 4.26 -3.94 -16.95
N HIS A 118 3.07 -3.42 -16.68
CA HIS A 118 2.40 -2.30 -17.32
C HIS A 118 2.57 -1.03 -16.49
N GLY A 119 3.78 -0.48 -16.50
CA GLY A 119 4.11 0.78 -15.86
C GLY A 119 5.04 0.63 -14.65
N VAL A 120 5.42 1.78 -14.08
CA VAL A 120 6.45 1.89 -13.05
C VAL A 120 6.02 1.15 -11.77
N PHE A 121 4.76 1.28 -11.36
CA PHE A 121 4.31 0.66 -10.12
C PHE A 121 4.25 -0.87 -10.20
N GLU A 122 3.76 -1.44 -11.30
CA GLU A 122 3.83 -2.89 -11.51
C GLU A 122 5.29 -3.39 -11.57
N CYS A 123 6.21 -2.63 -12.16
CA CYS A 123 7.62 -3.02 -12.20
C CYS A 123 8.25 -3.06 -10.81
N TRP A 124 8.05 -2.01 -10.01
CA TRP A 124 8.86 -1.75 -8.83
C TRP A 124 8.21 -2.15 -7.51
N LEU A 125 6.88 -2.26 -7.47
CA LEU A 125 6.14 -2.82 -6.34
C LEU A 125 5.85 -4.32 -6.54
N HIS A 126 6.40 -4.94 -7.58
CA HIS A 126 6.33 -6.39 -7.76
C HIS A 126 7.04 -7.13 -6.62
N PRO A 127 6.49 -8.22 -6.05
CA PRO A 127 7.11 -8.94 -4.93
C PRO A 127 8.57 -9.37 -5.16
N THR A 128 8.95 -9.68 -6.41
CA THR A 128 10.34 -10.08 -6.72
C THR A 128 11.33 -8.91 -6.82
N ARG A 129 10.86 -7.66 -6.84
CA ARG A 129 11.70 -6.45 -7.02
C ARG A 129 11.60 -5.45 -5.88
N TYR A 130 10.48 -5.43 -5.17
CA TYR A 130 10.23 -4.47 -4.09
C TYR A 130 11.29 -4.57 -2.99
N ARG A 131 11.87 -3.42 -2.62
CA ARG A 131 12.95 -3.30 -1.62
C ARG A 131 14.14 -4.24 -1.83
N LYS A 132 14.43 -4.67 -3.08
CA LYS A 132 15.66 -5.42 -3.39
C LYS A 132 16.86 -4.51 -3.63
N PRO A 133 16.79 -3.46 -4.46
CA PRO A 133 17.92 -2.56 -4.65
C PRO A 133 17.97 -1.55 -3.49
N PRO A 134 19.17 -1.09 -3.08
CA PRO A 134 19.30 -0.06 -2.07
C PRO A 134 18.80 1.30 -2.59
N CYS A 135 18.13 2.05 -1.74
CA CYS A 135 17.74 3.42 -2.02
C CYS A 135 18.99 4.32 -2.01
N LYS A 136 19.14 5.17 -3.02
CA LYS A 136 20.25 6.14 -3.10
C LYS A 136 20.26 7.10 -1.91
N ASP A 137 19.07 7.43 -1.40
CA ASP A 137 18.88 8.36 -0.30
C ASP A 137 18.90 7.65 1.07
N GLY A 138 19.00 6.31 1.10
CA GLY A 138 19.06 5.51 2.32
C GLY A 138 17.94 5.82 3.31
N THR A 139 18.29 5.94 4.59
CA THR A 139 17.39 6.32 5.69
C THR A 139 16.91 7.79 5.62
N HIS A 140 17.53 8.63 4.81
CA HIS A 140 17.11 10.03 4.61
C HIS A 140 16.07 10.19 3.49
N CYS A 141 15.65 9.11 2.83
CA CYS A 141 14.65 9.17 1.77
C CYS A 141 13.30 9.66 2.30
N ARG A 142 12.80 10.76 1.74
CA ARG A 142 11.49 11.35 2.11
C ARG A 142 10.36 11.02 1.12
N ARG A 143 10.57 10.09 0.18
CA ARG A 143 9.52 9.67 -0.75
C ARG A 143 8.43 8.93 0.03
N ARG A 144 7.18 9.41 -0.05
CA ARG A 144 6.00 8.74 0.55
C ARG A 144 5.89 7.28 0.11
N VAL A 145 6.15 7.03 -1.18
CA VAL A 145 6.26 5.68 -1.75
C VAL A 145 7.68 5.51 -2.30
N CYS A 146 8.52 4.77 -1.58
CA CYS A 146 9.83 4.35 -2.07
C CYS A 146 9.81 2.87 -2.44
N PHE A 147 10.40 2.54 -3.59
CA PHE A 147 10.48 1.18 -4.11
C PHE A 147 11.72 0.41 -3.64
N PHE A 148 12.67 1.12 -3.05
CA PHE A 148 14.02 0.65 -2.77
C PHE A 148 14.21 0.44 -1.27
N ALA A 149 15.16 -0.40 -0.88
CA ALA A 149 15.47 -0.65 0.53
C ALA A 149 16.08 0.58 1.20
N HIS A 150 15.52 1.01 2.33
CA HIS A 150 16.16 1.96 3.23
C HIS A 150 17.01 1.18 4.21
N MET A 151 18.32 1.16 3.97
CA MET A 151 19.29 0.53 4.87
C MET A 151 20.12 1.65 5.48
N SER A 152 20.43 1.54 6.78
CA SER A 152 21.52 2.33 7.36
C SER A 152 22.81 1.89 6.67
N LYS A 153 23.58 2.84 6.11
CA LYS A 153 24.87 2.56 5.50
C LYS A 153 25.85 1.96 6.50
#